data_AF-A0A0Z8AIK7-F1
#
_entry.id   AF-A0A0Z8AIK7-F1
#
_cell.length_a   1.000
_cell.length_b   1.000
_cell.length_c   1.000
_cell.angle_alpha   90.00
_cell.angle_beta   90.00
_cell.angle_gamma   90.00
#
_symmetry.space_group_name_H-M   'P 1'
#
loop_
_entity.id
_entity.type
_entity.pdbx_description
1 polymer ?
#
loop_
_entity_poly.entity_id
_entity_poly.type
_entity_poly.pdbx_seq_one_letter_code
_entity_poly.pdbx_strand_id
1 'polypeptide(L)'
;MVVRIVSRQPLTKGWSTDQKYKVQLEDGRFGLLRIAERPAYEAKRLEFRLVENLFGLGLPVAEPLSFWADDLSVYTLYEWVEGQDMNEVASSLS
;
A
#
# COMPACT_ATOMS: atom_id res chain seq x y z
N MET A 1 -3.62 14.79 7.63
CA MET A 1 -4.04 15.39 6.35
C MET A 1 -4.91 14.39 5.63
N VAL A 2 -6.05 14.80 5.07
CA VAL A 2 -6.88 13.88 4.26
C VAL A 2 -6.22 13.80 2.88
N VAL A 3 -5.55 12.69 2.61
CA VAL A 3 -4.94 12.48 1.29
C VAL A 3 -6.06 12.09 0.33
N ARG A 4 -6.36 12.96 -0.63
CA ARG A 4 -7.39 12.69 -1.64
C ARG A 4 -6.79 11.96 -2.83
N ILE A 5 -7.46 10.88 -3.24
CA ILE A 5 -7.09 10.09 -4.42
C ILE A 5 -7.78 10.69 -5.64
N VAL A 6 -7.01 11.06 -6.67
CA VAL A 6 -7.53 11.65 -7.92
C VAL A 6 -7.68 10.64 -9.05
N SER A 7 -6.86 9.59 -9.07
CA SER A 7 -6.97 8.50 -10.06
C SER A 7 -6.43 7.19 -9.47
N ARG A 8 -6.84 6.05 -10.06
CA ARG A 8 -6.36 4.71 -9.66
C ARG A 8 -6.16 3.80 -10.86
N GLN A 9 -5.08 3.03 -10.84
CA GLN A 9 -4.77 1.97 -11.80
C GLN A 9 -4.62 0.63 -11.06
N PRO A 10 -5.34 -0.43 -11.45
CA PRO A 10 -5.24 -1.73 -10.79
C PRO A 10 -3.85 -2.35 -11.02
N LEU A 11 -3.33 -3.02 -9.98
CA LEU A 11 -2.10 -3.80 -10.02
C LEU A 11 -2.49 -5.28 -9.88
N THR A 12 -2.35 -6.03 -10.97
CA THR A 12 -2.76 -7.44 -11.03
C THR A 12 -1.65 -8.43 -10.70
N LYS A 13 -0.42 -7.94 -10.46
CA LYS A 13 0.73 -8.79 -10.11
C LYS A 13 0.83 -9.02 -8.60
N GLY A 14 1.11 -10.27 -8.21
CA GLY A 14 1.46 -10.68 -6.84
C GLY A 14 0.52 -11.70 -6.20
N TRP A 15 0.92 -12.19 -5.01
CA TRP A 15 0.29 -13.32 -4.29
C TRP A 15 -0.76 -12.91 -3.25
N SER A 16 -1.02 -11.61 -3.10
CA SER A 16 -1.95 -11.13 -2.07
C SER A 16 -3.38 -11.21 -2.59
N THR A 17 -4.30 -11.65 -1.73
CA THR A 17 -5.74 -11.60 -1.96
C THR A 17 -6.29 -10.17 -1.96
N ASP A 18 -5.52 -9.19 -1.47
CA ASP A 18 -5.91 -7.78 -1.46
C ASP A 18 -5.96 -7.24 -2.90
N GLN A 19 -6.98 -6.44 -3.20
CA GLN A 19 -6.98 -5.65 -4.43
C GLN A 19 -5.99 -4.50 -4.27
N LYS A 20 -5.07 -4.36 -5.23
CA LYS A 20 -4.00 -3.35 -5.21
C LYS A 20 -4.22 -2.34 -6.31
N TYR A 21 -3.95 -1.08 -6.00
CA TYR A 21 -4.01 0.00 -6.97
C TYR A 21 -2.82 0.95 -6.79
N LYS A 22 -2.17 1.33 -7.88
CA LYS A 22 -1.34 2.54 -7.90
C LYS A 22 -2.30 3.72 -8.01
N VAL A 23 -2.25 4.65 -7.07
CA VAL A 23 -3.14 5.80 -7.00
C VAL A 23 -2.34 7.09 -7.14
N GLN A 24 -2.92 8.08 -7.81
CA GLN A 24 -2.38 9.44 -7.80
C GLN A 24 -3.08 10.22 -6.69
N LEU A 25 -2.28 10.94 -5.91
CA LEU A 25 -2.72 11.78 -4.80
C LEU A 25 -2.85 13.23 -5.30
N GLU A 26 -3.67 14.02 -4.62
CA GLU A 26 -3.93 15.44 -4.99
C GLU A 26 -2.68 16.32 -4.89
N ASP A 27 -1.71 15.95 -4.06
CA ASP A 27 -0.40 16.63 -3.94
C ASP A 27 0.58 16.26 -5.06
N GLY A 28 0.16 15.45 -6.04
CA GLY A 28 0.97 14.99 -7.16
C GLY A 28 1.82 13.75 -6.87
N ARG A 29 1.86 13.28 -5.62
CA ARG A 29 2.55 12.02 -5.27
C ARG A 29 1.74 10.81 -5.74
N PHE A 30 2.40 9.67 -5.78
CA PHE A 30 1.75 8.38 -6.00
C PHE A 30 1.65 7.60 -4.70
N GLY A 31 0.62 6.77 -4.58
CA GLY A 31 0.42 5.87 -3.46
C GLY A 31 0.12 4.44 -3.91
N LEU A 32 0.31 3.49 -2.99
CA LEU A 32 -0.20 2.13 -3.07
C LEU A 32 -1.45 2.02 -2.20
N LEU A 33 -2.61 1.89 -2.83
CA LEU A 33 -3.86 1.56 -2.15
C LEU A 33 -4.05 0.05 -2.14
N ARG A 34 -4.28 -0.53 -0.96
CA ARG A 34 -4.69 -1.92 -0.79
C ARG A 34 -6.08 -1.98 -0.17
N ILE A 35 -6.93 -2.83 -0.73
CA ILE A 35 -8.29 -3.07 -0.26
C ILE A 35 -8.41 -4.54 0.12
N ALA A 36 -8.79 -4.80 1.37
CA ALA A 36 -9.04 -6.13 1.90
C ALA A 36 -10.50 -6.23 2.36
N GLU A 37 -11.01 -7.45 2.48
CA GLU A 37 -12.36 -7.69 3.01
C GLU A 37 -12.47 -7.30 4.48
N ARG A 38 -13.67 -6.90 4.91
CA ARG A 38 -13.96 -6.48 6.29
C ARG A 38 -13.42 -7.43 7.39
N PRO A 39 -13.51 -8.76 7.28
CA PRO A 39 -13.00 -9.67 8.31
C PRO A 39 -11.49 -9.54 8.56
N ALA A 40 -10.72 -9.00 7.61
CA ALA A 40 -9.28 -8.81 7.75
C ALA A 40 -8.90 -7.57 8.58
N TYR A 41 -9.86 -6.81 9.13
CA TYR A 41 -9.62 -5.53 9.79
C TYR A 41 -8.52 -5.56 10.85
N GLU A 42 -8.59 -6.46 11.84
CA GLU A 42 -7.59 -6.50 12.91
C GLU A 42 -6.21 -6.91 12.38
N ALA A 43 -6.16 -7.85 11.42
CA ALA A 43 -4.90 -8.23 10.78
C ALA A 43 -4.28 -7.04 10.04
N LYS A 44 -5.05 -6.31 9.23
CA LYS A 44 -4.58 -5.13 8.49
C LYS A 44 -4.20 -3.98 9.40
N ARG A 45 -4.92 -3.79 10.51
CA ARG A 45 -4.59 -2.77 11.51
C ARG A 45 -3.25 -3.06 12.20
N LEU A 46 -2.96 -4.33 12.48
CA LEU A 46 -1.66 -4.74 13.03
C LEU A 46 -0.54 -4.61 12.00
N GLU A 47 -0.78 -5.03 10.75
CA GLU A 47 0.15 -4.82 9.62
C GLU A 47 0.50 -3.33 9.47
N PHE A 48 -0.51 -2.45 9.43
CA PHE A 48 -0.32 -1.02 9.26
C PHE A 48 0.47 -0.40 10.41
N ARG A 49 0.12 -0.72 11.67
CA ARG A 49 0.85 -0.24 12.85
C ARG A 49 2.30 -0.72 12.90
N LEU A 50 2.58 -1.92 12.40
CA LEU A 50 3.96 -2.39 12.27
C LEU A 50 4.72 -1.51 11.29
N VAL A 51 4.15 -1.20 10.13
CA VAL A 51 4.78 -0.31 9.13
C VAL A 51 4.99 1.10 9.69
N GLU A 52 4.02 1.67 10.41
CA GLU A 52 4.18 2.96 11.12
C GLU A 52 5.38 2.95 12.07
N ASN A 53 5.51 1.91 12.88
CA ASN A 53 6.64 1.79 13.80
C ASN A 53 7.97 1.66 13.05
N LEU A 54 8.04 0.82 12.02
CA LEU A 54 9.26 0.63 11.22
C LEU A 54 9.68 1.93 10.50
N PHE A 55 8.71 2.67 9.96
CA PHE A 55 8.94 3.98 9.33
C PHE A 55 9.45 5.00 10.36
N GLY A 56 8.84 5.05 11.55
CA GLY A 56 9.27 5.92 12.65
C GLY A 56 10.68 5.62 13.17
N LEU A 57 11.18 4.39 12.97
CA LEU A 57 12.56 3.99 13.26
C LEU A 57 13.55 4.34 12.13
N GLY A 58 13.10 4.94 11.02
CA GLY A 58 13.94 5.32 9.89
C GLY A 58 14.34 4.15 8.98
N LEU A 59 13.64 3.02 9.06
CA LEU A 59 13.87 1.90 8.14
C LEU A 59 13.34 2.23 6.74
N PRO A 60 13.93 1.66 5.67
CA PRO A 60 13.54 1.92 4.29
C PRO A 60 12.25 1.17 3.92
N VAL A 61 11.15 1.54 4.56
CA VAL A 61 9.79 1.07 4.28
C VAL A 61 8.96 2.19 3.65
N ALA A 62 7.90 1.83 2.93
CA ALA A 62 6.98 2.81 2.38
C ALA A 62 6.32 3.63 3.50
N GLU A 63 6.18 4.95 3.30
CA GLU A 63 5.50 5.82 4.26
C GLU A 63 4.03 5.37 4.41
N PRO A 64 3.56 5.04 5.64
CA PRO A 64 2.16 4.75 5.89
C PRO A 64 1.37 6.06 5.92
N LEU A 65 0.48 6.25 4.95
CA LEU A 65 -0.25 7.50 4.76
C LEU A 65 -1.61 7.50 5.46
N SER A 66 -2.37 6.40 5.37
CA SER A 66 -3.69 6.33 5.97
C SER A 66 -4.21 4.89 6.10
N PHE A 67 -5.01 4.67 7.14
CA PHE A 67 -5.75 3.44 7.41
C PHE A 67 -7.20 3.79 7.72
N TRP A 68 -8.14 3.18 7.00
CA TRP A 68 -9.58 3.37 7.27
C TRP A 68 -10.36 2.12 6.83
N ALA A 69 -11.64 2.08 7.18
CA ALA A 69 -12.50 0.98 6.78
C ALA A 69 -13.96 1.45 6.67
N ASP A 70 -14.72 0.79 5.82
CA ASP A 70 -16.18 0.90 5.75
C ASP A 70 -16.83 -0.45 6.14
N ASP A 71 -18.12 -0.61 5.85
CA ASP A 71 -18.88 -1.82 6.19
C ASP A 71 -18.41 -3.06 5.42
N LEU A 72 -17.80 -2.89 4.25
CA LEU A 72 -17.43 -3.98 3.34
C LEU A 72 -15.93 -4.23 3.30
N SER A 73 -15.13 -3.20 3.53
CA SER A 73 -13.71 -3.20 3.16
C SER A 73 -12.82 -2.47 4.15
N VAL A 74 -11.56 -2.87 4.14
CA VAL A 74 -10.46 -2.28 4.90
C VAL A 74 -9.46 -1.71 3.90
N TYR A 75 -9.08 -0.47 4.11
CA TYR A 75 -8.24 0.29 3.21
C TYR A 75 -6.94 0.66 3.90
N THR A 76 -5.84 0.41 3.21
CA THR A 76 -4.52 0.90 3.62
C THR A 76 -3.89 1.64 2.47
N LEU A 77 -3.33 2.81 2.76
CA LEU A 77 -2.64 3.66 1.80
C LEU A 77 -1.21 3.88 2.27
N TYR A 78 -0.27 3.59 1.38
CA TYR A 78 1.16 3.84 1.57
C TYR A 78 1.66 4.75 0.44
N GLU A 79 2.75 5.48 0.66
CA GLU A 79 3.44 6.18 -0.42
C GLU A 79 4.00 5.17 -1.43
N TRP A 80 3.95 5.53 -2.71
CA TRP A 80 4.53 4.71 -3.76
C TRP A 80 6.05 4.85 -3.74
N VAL A 81 6.74 3.76 -3.45
CA VAL A 81 8.19 3.67 -3.61
C VAL A 81 8.48 3.15 -5.02
N GLU A 82 9.18 3.94 -5.83
CA GLU A 82 9.67 3.48 -7.13
C GLU A 82 10.72 2.38 -6.91
N GLY A 83 10.43 1.19 -7.39
CA GLY A 83 11.28 0.01 -7.25
C GLY A 83 11.02 -0.97 -8.39
N GLN A 84 12.03 -1.77 -8.73
CA GLN A 84 11.89 -2.83 -9.73
C GLN A 84 11.41 -4.12 -9.06
N ASP A 85 10.55 -4.87 -9.76
CA ASP A 85 10.08 -6.17 -9.27
C ASP A 85 11.27 -7.13 -9.13
N MET A 86 11.40 -7.75 -7.95
CA MET A 86 12.54 -8.63 -7.67
C MET A 86 12.59 -9.84 -8.61
N ASN A 87 11.45 -10.36 -9.10
CA ASN A 87 11.46 -11.48 -10.05
C ASN A 87 11.99 -11.05 -11.42
N GLU A 88 11.69 -9.81 -11.85
CA GLU A 88 12.22 -9.24 -13.09
C GLU A 88 13.73 -9.01 -12.98
N VAL A 89 14.20 -8.46 -11.85
CA VAL A 89 15.63 -8.24 -11.59
C VAL A 89 16.38 -9.56 -11.39
N ALA A 90 15.85 -10.50 -10.63
CA ALA A 90 16.46 -11.81 -10.39
C ALA A 90 16.72 -12.56 -11.71
N SER A 91 15.80 -12.47 -12.67
CA SER A 91 15.98 -13.05 -14.00
C SER A 91 17.17 -12.43 -14.76
N SER A 92 17.45 -11.13 -14.52
CA SER A 92 18.57 -10.40 -15.13
C SER A 92 19.92 -10.53 -14.41
N LEU A 93 19.93 -11.12 -13.21
CA LEU A 93 21.12 -11.41 -12.41
C LEU A 93 21.71 -12.80 -12.70
N SER A 94 21.23 -13.46 -13.77
CA SER A 94 21.64 -14.81 -14.21
C SER A 94 22.87 -14.78 -15.09
#